data_AF-A0A842Q655-F1
#
_entry.id   AF-A0A842Q655-F1
#
_cell.length_a   1.000
_cell.length_b   1.000
_cell.length_c   1.000
_cell.angle_alpha   90.00
_cell.angle_beta   90.00
_cell.angle_gamma   90.00
#
_symmetry.space_group_name_H-M   'P 1'
#
loop_
_entity.id
_entity.type
_entity.pdbx_description
1 polymer ?
#
loop_
_entity_poly.entity_id
_entity_poly.type
_entity_poly.pdbx_seq_one_letter_code
_entity_poly.pdbx_strand_id
1 'polypeptide(L)'
;LSSPDSELHNKSVDSLAEEIKRCGMLAIPYLVIHLGSHLGKGVDSGISQIVKACSFALDHYKSSSNQNGNSVTILFENSAGQKNNIGSKFEEIRVILDKLNSPREFGVCLDTCHAFAAGYDFRTEDNVNATIDHFNNIIGLKELKMVHLNDSKDKINSNRDRHEHIGLGNIGKEGFKALFKQKAIMRLPLIMETPNDDKCDDMKVILDLIGQQ
;
A
#
# COMPACT_ATOMS: atom_id res chain seq x y z
N LEU A 1 11.76 -4.29 6.07
CA LEU A 1 11.61 -5.76 6.23
C LEU A 1 12.40 -6.57 5.19
N SER A 2 12.82 -5.98 4.07
CA SER A 2 13.68 -6.63 3.05
C SER A 2 15.19 -6.41 3.23
N SER A 3 15.63 -5.84 4.36
CA SER A 3 17.05 -5.55 4.61
C SER A 3 17.90 -6.84 4.56
N PRO A 4 19.06 -6.81 3.89
CA PRO A 4 20.03 -7.89 3.95
C PRO A 4 20.92 -7.84 5.20
N ASP A 5 20.92 -6.71 5.93
CA ASP A 5 21.58 -6.61 7.23
C ASP A 5 20.73 -7.33 8.27
N SER A 6 21.30 -8.38 8.89
CA SER A 6 20.59 -9.26 9.81
C SER A 6 20.15 -8.56 11.09
N GLU A 7 20.93 -7.60 11.60
CA GLU A 7 20.60 -6.89 12.83
C GLU A 7 19.41 -5.96 12.59
N LEU A 8 19.47 -5.17 11.51
CA LEU A 8 18.37 -4.31 11.10
C LEU A 8 17.12 -5.10 10.73
N HIS A 9 17.30 -6.25 10.06
CA HIS A 9 16.20 -7.15 9.72
C HIS A 9 15.50 -7.67 10.98
N ASN A 10 16.24 -8.22 11.94
CA ASN A 10 15.67 -8.74 13.19
C ASN A 10 14.94 -7.64 13.98
N LYS A 11 15.53 -6.45 14.13
CA LYS A 11 14.86 -5.31 14.79
C LYS A 11 13.56 -4.91 14.08
N SER A 12 13.54 -4.97 12.75
CA SER A 12 12.33 -4.69 11.97
C SER A 12 11.25 -5.75 12.19
N VAL A 13 11.64 -7.03 12.31
CA VAL A 13 10.73 -8.15 12.58
C VAL A 13 10.13 -8.03 13.98
N ASP A 14 10.93 -7.72 14.98
CA ASP A 14 10.46 -7.51 16.35
C ASP A 14 9.48 -6.33 16.42
N SER A 15 9.82 -5.22 15.74
CA SER A 15 8.93 -4.07 15.61
C SER A 15 7.60 -4.45 14.96
N LEU A 16 7.61 -5.23 13.87
CA LEU A 16 6.40 -5.70 13.21
C LEU A 16 5.54 -6.57 14.14
N ALA A 17 6.15 -7.51 14.87
CA ALA A 17 5.42 -8.37 15.80
C ALA A 17 4.73 -7.58 16.92
N GLU A 18 5.41 -6.56 17.46
CA GLU A 18 4.83 -5.67 18.46
C GLU A 18 3.72 -4.77 17.88
N GLU A 19 3.83 -4.30 16.63
CA GLU A 19 2.74 -3.55 15.98
C GLU A 19 1.51 -4.43 15.72
N ILE A 20 1.67 -5.67 15.25
CA ILE A 20 0.54 -6.61 15.10
C ILE A 20 -0.15 -6.81 16.45
N LYS A 21 0.63 -6.96 17.52
CA LYS A 21 0.09 -7.08 18.88
C LYS A 21 -0.68 -5.85 19.31
N ARG A 22 -0.15 -4.64 19.07
CA ARG A 22 -0.86 -3.38 19.35
C ARG A 22 -2.17 -3.28 18.58
N CYS A 23 -2.16 -3.61 17.28
CA CYS A 23 -3.37 -3.66 16.47
C CYS A 23 -4.41 -4.61 17.06
N GLY A 24 -4.00 -5.83 17.43
CA GLY A 24 -4.88 -6.82 18.05
C GLY A 24 -5.50 -6.35 19.38
N MET A 25 -4.69 -5.71 20.23
CA MET A 25 -5.15 -5.15 21.51
C MET A 25 -6.16 -4.01 21.31
N LEU A 26 -5.95 -3.18 20.29
CA LEU A 26 -6.80 -2.02 19.96
C LEU A 26 -7.97 -2.35 19.02
N ALA A 27 -8.13 -3.63 18.64
CA ALA A 27 -9.09 -4.08 17.63
C ALA A 27 -8.97 -3.37 16.27
N ILE A 28 -7.74 -2.98 15.91
CA ILE A 28 -7.42 -2.40 14.59
C ILE A 28 -7.26 -3.57 13.60
N PRO A 29 -8.09 -3.65 12.54
CA PRO A 29 -8.11 -4.83 11.66
C PRO A 29 -6.97 -4.86 10.64
N TYR A 30 -6.37 -3.70 10.34
CA TYR A 30 -5.39 -3.53 9.26
C TYR A 30 -4.10 -2.88 9.76
N LEU A 31 -2.96 -3.48 9.41
CA LEU A 31 -1.63 -2.91 9.60
C LEU A 31 -0.97 -2.72 8.24
N VAL A 32 -0.83 -1.48 7.78
CA VAL A 32 -0.18 -1.15 6.50
C VAL A 32 1.33 -1.13 6.69
N ILE A 33 2.07 -1.75 5.77
CA ILE A 33 3.53 -1.73 5.76
C ILE A 33 4.09 -1.49 4.35
N HIS A 34 5.19 -0.75 4.30
CA HIS A 34 6.10 -0.82 3.16
C HIS A 34 6.99 -2.06 3.24
N LEU A 35 7.28 -2.63 2.08
CA LEU A 35 8.10 -3.84 1.94
C LEU A 35 9.59 -3.59 2.25
N GLY A 36 10.05 -2.36 2.00
CA GLY A 36 11.41 -1.88 2.26
C GLY A 36 12.38 -2.04 1.09
N SER A 37 13.67 -1.87 1.36
CA SER A 37 14.76 -1.91 0.37
C SER A 37 15.67 -3.14 0.51
N HIS A 38 16.00 -3.77 -0.62
CA HIS A 38 16.96 -4.89 -0.67
C HIS A 38 18.44 -4.44 -0.71
N LEU A 39 18.71 -3.13 -0.70
CA LEU A 39 20.06 -2.53 -0.68
C LEU A 39 21.04 -3.13 -1.71
N GLY A 40 20.56 -3.42 -2.92
CA GLY A 40 21.37 -3.98 -4.01
C GLY A 40 21.58 -5.49 -4.00
N LYS A 41 21.02 -6.23 -3.04
CA LYS A 41 21.10 -7.72 -2.99
C LYS A 41 20.10 -8.45 -3.90
N GLY A 42 19.30 -7.72 -4.66
CA GLY A 42 18.31 -8.25 -5.59
C GLY A 42 16.92 -8.43 -4.98
N VAL A 43 15.91 -8.34 -5.84
CA VAL A 43 14.49 -8.41 -5.48
C VAL A 43 14.16 -9.77 -4.85
N ASP A 44 14.66 -10.88 -5.39
CA ASP A 44 14.39 -12.23 -4.86
C ASP A 44 14.87 -12.40 -3.41
N SER A 45 16.03 -11.83 -3.09
CA SER A 45 16.57 -11.84 -1.73
C SER A 45 15.66 -11.05 -0.79
N GLY A 46 15.25 -9.84 -1.18
CA GLY A 46 14.39 -9.01 -0.35
C GLY A 46 12.96 -9.57 -0.20
N ILE A 47 12.37 -10.16 -1.25
CA ILE A 47 11.10 -10.91 -1.17
C ILE A 47 11.22 -12.04 -0.14
N SER A 48 12.32 -12.80 -0.19
CA SER A 48 12.55 -13.90 0.76
C SER A 48 12.65 -13.39 2.21
N GLN A 49 13.27 -12.23 2.43
CA GLN A 49 13.35 -11.58 3.74
C GLN A 49 11.99 -11.09 4.24
N ILE A 50 11.15 -10.53 3.36
CA ILE A 50 9.79 -10.09 3.70
C ILE A 50 8.92 -11.28 4.10
N VAL A 51 8.93 -12.36 3.30
CA VAL A 51 8.13 -13.56 3.59
C VAL A 51 8.50 -14.13 4.95
N LYS A 52 9.81 -14.31 5.23
CA LYS A 52 10.30 -14.77 6.53
C LYS A 52 9.84 -13.87 7.67
N ALA A 53 9.96 -12.55 7.50
CA ALA A 53 9.59 -11.57 8.50
C ALA A 53 8.09 -11.61 8.83
N CYS A 54 7.24 -11.64 7.80
CA CYS A 54 5.79 -11.63 7.95
C CYS A 54 5.29 -12.94 8.57
N SER A 55 5.77 -14.10 8.10
CA SER A 55 5.42 -15.40 8.69
C SER A 55 5.82 -15.44 10.16
N PHE A 56 7.05 -15.06 10.50
CA PHE A 56 7.52 -15.06 11.89
C PHE A 56 6.69 -14.13 12.78
N ALA A 57 6.48 -12.88 12.37
CA ALA A 57 5.76 -11.90 13.19
C ALA A 57 4.32 -12.33 13.45
N LEU A 58 3.66 -12.91 12.45
CA LEU A 58 2.29 -13.38 12.57
C LEU A 58 2.17 -14.67 13.41
N ASP A 59 3.08 -15.62 13.25
CA ASP A 59 3.12 -16.85 14.06
C ASP A 59 3.46 -16.53 15.53
N HIS A 60 4.38 -15.60 15.75
CA HIS A 60 4.71 -15.10 17.08
C HIS A 60 3.51 -14.41 17.74
N TYR A 61 2.77 -13.59 16.98
CA TYR A 61 1.51 -13.03 17.46
C TYR A 61 0.52 -14.14 17.84
N LYS A 62 0.16 -15.05 16.92
CA LYS A 62 -0.83 -16.12 17.15
C LYS A 62 -0.50 -17.03 18.33
N SER A 63 0.78 -17.29 18.59
CA SER A 63 1.24 -18.14 19.70
C SER A 63 1.29 -17.43 21.05
N SER A 64 1.14 -16.10 21.10
CA SER A 64 1.12 -15.33 22.34
C SER A 64 -0.16 -15.60 23.15
N SER A 65 -0.03 -15.83 24.46
CA SER A 65 -1.15 -16.13 25.36
C SER A 65 -2.03 -14.93 25.73
N ASN A 66 -1.62 -13.69 25.36
CA ASN A 66 -2.30 -12.44 25.72
C ASN A 66 -3.24 -11.92 24.61
N GLN A 67 -3.86 -12.82 23.86
CA GLN A 67 -4.68 -12.45 22.72
C GLN A 67 -6.13 -12.18 23.11
N ASN A 68 -6.65 -11.01 22.72
CA ASN A 68 -8.08 -10.70 22.78
C ASN A 68 -8.88 -11.41 21.66
N GLY A 69 -8.25 -12.29 20.87
CA GLY A 69 -8.88 -13.06 19.79
C GLY A 69 -9.12 -12.29 18.49
N ASN A 70 -8.73 -11.02 18.42
CA ASN A 70 -8.88 -10.19 17.21
C ASN A 70 -7.86 -10.59 16.13
N SER A 71 -8.31 -10.79 14.90
CA SER A 71 -7.42 -11.01 13.76
C SER A 71 -6.92 -9.69 13.19
N VAL A 72 -5.63 -9.61 12.85
CA VAL A 72 -5.02 -8.47 12.15
C VAL A 72 -4.60 -8.93 10.75
N THR A 73 -4.96 -8.16 9.72
CA THR A 73 -4.48 -8.36 8.35
C THR A 73 -3.35 -7.38 8.05
N ILE A 74 -2.21 -7.89 7.59
CA ILE A 74 -1.09 -7.04 7.14
C ILE A 74 -1.35 -6.63 5.69
N LEU A 75 -1.34 -5.32 5.41
CA LEU A 75 -1.52 -4.78 4.08
C LEU A 75 -0.17 -4.37 3.50
N PHE A 76 0.19 -4.97 2.36
CA PHE A 76 1.37 -4.56 1.61
C PHE A 76 1.04 -3.34 0.78
N GLU A 77 1.72 -2.24 1.05
CA GLU A 77 1.60 -1.03 0.26
C GLU A 77 2.57 -1.06 -0.93
N ASN A 78 2.09 -0.70 -2.12
CA ASN A 78 2.96 -0.50 -3.27
C ASN A 78 3.89 0.71 -3.04
N SER A 79 5.10 0.66 -3.60
CA SER A 79 6.08 1.73 -3.46
C SER A 79 6.24 2.55 -4.73
N ALA A 80 6.76 3.78 -4.61
CA ALA A 80 7.08 4.64 -5.76
C ALA A 80 8.22 4.09 -6.64
N GLY A 81 8.92 3.03 -6.22
CA GLY A 81 10.05 2.47 -6.96
C GLY A 81 11.36 3.23 -6.77
N GLN A 82 11.56 3.85 -5.61
CA GLN A 82 12.89 4.36 -5.24
C GLN A 82 13.93 3.23 -5.32
N LYS A 83 15.20 3.61 -5.51
CA LYS A 83 16.30 2.66 -5.74
C LYS A 83 16.30 1.50 -4.73
N ASN A 84 16.29 0.27 -5.25
CA ASN A 84 16.28 -1.00 -4.50
C ASN A 84 15.02 -1.28 -3.66
N ASN A 85 13.97 -0.47 -3.75
CA ASN A 85 12.70 -0.76 -3.07
C ASN A 85 11.97 -1.91 -3.77
N ILE A 86 11.15 -2.61 -3.01
CA ILE A 86 10.28 -3.70 -3.48
C ILE A 86 8.84 -3.22 -3.45
N GLY A 87 8.02 -3.73 -4.35
CA GLY A 87 6.59 -3.47 -4.42
C GLY A 87 6.22 -2.29 -5.30
N SER A 88 7.13 -1.81 -6.15
CA SER A 88 6.77 -0.84 -7.18
C SER A 88 6.06 -1.49 -8.36
N LYS A 89 6.18 -2.82 -8.49
CA LYS A 89 5.44 -3.65 -9.44
C LYS A 89 4.43 -4.52 -8.69
N PHE A 90 3.21 -4.59 -9.18
CA PHE A 90 2.17 -5.44 -8.61
C PHE A 90 2.56 -6.93 -8.60
N GLU A 91 3.37 -7.37 -9.56
CA GLU A 91 3.88 -8.73 -9.65
C GLU A 91 4.76 -9.10 -8.45
N GLU A 92 5.56 -8.16 -7.94
CA GLU A 92 6.41 -8.41 -6.76
C GLU A 92 5.55 -8.65 -5.51
N ILE A 93 4.47 -7.88 -5.37
CA ILE A 93 3.50 -8.04 -4.27
C ILE A 93 2.78 -9.38 -4.41
N ARG A 94 2.36 -9.76 -5.63
CA ARG A 94 1.72 -11.05 -5.90
C ARG A 94 2.62 -12.23 -5.50
N VAL A 95 3.90 -12.19 -5.86
CA VAL A 95 4.88 -13.22 -5.48
C VAL A 95 4.99 -13.35 -3.95
N ILE A 96 4.97 -12.23 -3.21
CA ILE A 96 5.00 -12.27 -1.74
C ILE A 96 3.73 -12.93 -1.19
N LEU A 97 2.56 -12.50 -1.66
CA LEU A 97 1.27 -13.06 -1.24
C LEU A 97 1.18 -14.57 -1.51
N ASP A 98 1.65 -15.02 -2.68
CA ASP A 98 1.66 -16.44 -3.05
C ASP A 98 2.58 -17.27 -2.15
N LYS A 99 3.75 -16.73 -1.79
CA LYS A 99 4.70 -17.41 -0.90
C LYS A 99 4.21 -17.49 0.54
N LEU A 100 3.45 -16.50 1.01
CA LEU A 100 2.88 -16.52 2.36
C LEU A 100 1.72 -17.52 2.49
N ASN A 101 0.99 -17.77 1.40
CA ASN A 101 -0.07 -18.77 1.30
C ASN A 101 -1.03 -18.79 2.50
N SER A 102 -1.39 -17.61 3.00
CA SER A 102 -2.19 -17.44 4.22
C SER A 102 -3.38 -16.52 3.93
N PRO A 103 -4.49 -17.09 3.41
CA PRO A 103 -5.66 -16.31 3.03
C PRO A 103 -6.22 -15.52 4.22
N ARG A 104 -6.63 -14.27 3.99
CA ARG A 104 -7.21 -13.33 4.97
C ARG A 104 -6.22 -12.70 5.96
N GLU A 105 -4.97 -13.14 6.00
CA GLU A 105 -3.95 -12.58 6.91
C GLU A 105 -3.11 -11.50 6.23
N PHE A 106 -3.13 -11.50 4.91
CA PHE A 106 -2.44 -10.55 4.06
C PHE A 106 -3.40 -9.93 3.04
N GLY A 107 -3.14 -8.68 2.69
CA GLY A 107 -3.86 -7.93 1.67
C GLY A 107 -2.97 -6.83 1.10
N VAL A 108 -3.58 -5.91 0.35
CA VAL A 108 -2.87 -4.82 -0.32
C VAL A 108 -3.51 -3.47 0.03
N CYS A 109 -2.64 -2.49 0.27
CA CYS A 109 -2.98 -1.07 0.24
C CYS A 109 -2.47 -0.51 -1.09
N LEU A 110 -3.35 0.12 -1.88
CA LEU A 110 -2.94 0.82 -3.11
C LEU A 110 -2.73 2.29 -2.79
N ASP A 111 -1.49 2.77 -2.87
CA ASP A 111 -1.19 4.20 -2.87
C ASP A 111 -1.15 4.72 -4.31
N THR A 112 -1.99 5.73 -4.60
CA THR A 112 -2.14 6.31 -5.94
C THR A 112 -0.91 7.12 -6.38
N CYS A 113 -0.26 7.85 -5.46
CA CYS A 113 0.96 8.60 -5.75
C CYS A 113 2.11 7.65 -6.05
N HIS A 114 2.28 6.60 -5.25
CA HIS A 114 3.30 5.57 -5.46
C HIS A 114 3.10 4.84 -6.77
N ALA A 115 1.89 4.41 -7.07
CA ALA A 115 1.60 3.72 -8.31
C ALA A 115 1.89 4.63 -9.52
N PHE A 116 1.50 5.91 -9.44
CA PHE A 116 1.82 6.90 -10.47
C PHE A 116 3.32 7.14 -10.64
N ALA A 117 4.04 7.32 -9.54
CA ALA A 117 5.50 7.49 -9.56
C ALA A 117 6.23 6.26 -10.10
N ALA A 118 5.66 5.06 -9.91
CA ALA A 118 6.17 3.79 -10.43
C ALA A 118 5.80 3.50 -11.90
N GLY A 119 4.91 4.30 -12.50
CA GLY A 119 4.58 4.21 -13.93
C GLY A 119 3.15 3.80 -14.27
N TYR A 120 2.30 3.55 -13.27
CA TYR A 120 0.89 3.26 -13.49
C TYR A 120 0.11 4.56 -13.69
N ASP A 121 -0.47 4.76 -14.87
CA ASP A 121 -1.07 6.04 -15.22
C ASP A 121 -2.49 6.19 -14.63
N PHE A 122 -2.74 7.31 -13.97
CA PHE A 122 -4.04 7.66 -13.37
C PHE A 122 -4.62 8.97 -13.94
N ARG A 123 -4.06 9.54 -15.01
CA ARG A 123 -4.45 10.89 -15.48
C ARG A 123 -5.78 10.97 -16.21
N THR A 124 -6.21 9.87 -16.83
CA THR A 124 -7.43 9.80 -17.65
C THR A 124 -8.26 8.60 -17.27
N GLU A 125 -9.55 8.61 -17.61
CA GLU A 125 -10.44 7.48 -17.32
C GLU A 125 -9.96 6.16 -17.93
N ASP A 126 -9.51 6.18 -19.19
CA ASP A 126 -8.96 5.00 -19.86
C ASP A 126 -7.71 4.46 -19.14
N ASN A 127 -6.82 5.35 -18.68
CA ASN A 127 -5.61 4.97 -17.97
C ASN A 127 -5.90 4.42 -16.57
N VAL A 128 -6.85 5.03 -15.85
CA VAL A 128 -7.32 4.52 -14.55
C VAL A 128 -7.92 3.13 -14.72
N ASN A 129 -8.81 2.93 -15.71
CA ASN A 129 -9.40 1.63 -16.01
C ASN A 129 -8.31 0.60 -16.31
N ALA A 130 -7.36 0.92 -17.20
CA ALA A 130 -6.28 0.02 -17.56
C ALA A 130 -5.40 -0.36 -16.36
N THR A 131 -5.08 0.60 -15.49
CA THR A 131 -4.30 0.36 -14.26
C THR A 131 -5.04 -0.54 -13.27
N ILE A 132 -6.34 -0.29 -13.04
CA ILE A 132 -7.14 -1.09 -12.11
C ILE A 132 -7.41 -2.50 -12.67
N ASP A 133 -7.60 -2.65 -13.97
CA ASP A 133 -7.72 -3.94 -14.63
C ASP A 133 -6.41 -4.73 -14.52
N HIS A 134 -5.27 -4.08 -14.74
CA HIS A 134 -3.96 -4.71 -14.55
C HIS A 134 -3.74 -5.13 -13.09
N PHE A 135 -4.08 -4.27 -12.11
CA PHE A 135 -4.06 -4.63 -10.70
C PHE A 135 -4.94 -5.85 -10.42
N ASN A 136 -6.16 -5.89 -10.96
CA ASN A 136 -7.08 -7.01 -10.77
C ASN A 136 -6.56 -8.31 -11.40
N ASN A 137 -5.91 -8.22 -12.56
CA ASN A 137 -5.35 -9.39 -13.23
C ASN A 137 -4.16 -9.98 -12.48
N ILE A 138 -3.31 -9.14 -11.85
CA ILE A 138 -2.11 -9.59 -11.15
C ILE A 138 -2.41 -9.91 -9.68
N ILE A 139 -2.97 -8.98 -8.93
CA ILE A 139 -3.21 -9.11 -7.48
C ILE A 139 -4.61 -9.64 -7.20
N GLY A 140 -5.62 -9.11 -7.90
CA GLY A 140 -7.02 -9.38 -7.66
C GLY A 140 -7.67 -8.38 -6.70
N LEU A 141 -8.81 -7.80 -7.10
CA LEU A 141 -9.52 -6.80 -6.29
C LEU A 141 -10.00 -7.34 -4.93
N LYS A 142 -10.10 -8.66 -4.76
CA LYS A 142 -10.41 -9.27 -3.46
C LYS A 142 -9.31 -9.03 -2.41
N GLU A 143 -8.06 -8.85 -2.82
CA GLU A 143 -6.92 -8.62 -1.92
C GLU A 143 -6.74 -7.14 -1.59
N LEU A 144 -7.34 -6.22 -2.37
CA LEU A 144 -7.32 -4.79 -2.09
C LEU A 144 -8.22 -4.49 -0.89
N LYS A 145 -7.65 -3.93 0.18
CA LYS A 145 -8.38 -3.63 1.43
C LYS A 145 -8.44 -2.15 1.76
N MET A 146 -7.54 -1.35 1.20
CA MET A 146 -7.41 0.08 1.50
C MET A 146 -6.77 0.79 0.30
N VAL A 147 -7.08 2.07 0.16
CA VAL A 147 -6.40 2.96 -0.79
C VAL A 147 -5.85 4.16 -0.03
N HIS A 148 -4.56 4.42 -0.19
CA HIS A 148 -4.00 5.73 0.14
C HIS A 148 -4.23 6.65 -1.06
N LEU A 149 -5.02 7.70 -0.83
CA LEU A 149 -5.53 8.60 -1.84
C LEU A 149 -4.66 9.87 -1.84
N ASN A 150 -3.61 9.84 -2.63
CA ASN A 150 -2.59 10.88 -2.69
C ASN A 150 -2.38 11.32 -4.15
N ASP A 151 -2.46 12.63 -4.42
CA ASP A 151 -1.98 13.16 -5.71
C ASP A 151 -0.45 13.14 -5.73
N SER A 152 0.15 13.25 -6.91
CA SER A 152 1.61 13.25 -7.06
C SER A 152 2.14 14.61 -7.45
N LYS A 153 3.06 15.14 -6.64
CA LYS A 153 3.78 16.37 -6.98
C LYS A 153 4.70 16.20 -8.19
N ASP A 154 5.15 14.97 -8.41
CA ASP A 154 6.07 14.61 -9.49
C ASP A 154 5.35 14.00 -10.69
N LYS A 155 6.05 13.93 -11.82
CA LYS A 155 5.53 13.29 -13.03
C LYS A 155 5.50 11.77 -12.89
N ILE A 156 4.70 11.12 -13.72
CA ILE A 156 4.68 9.67 -13.91
C ILE A 156 6.10 9.15 -14.18
N ASN A 157 6.44 7.96 -13.69
CA ASN A 157 7.78 7.35 -13.80
C ASN A 157 8.90 8.18 -13.14
N SER A 158 8.60 9.03 -12.16
CA SER A 158 9.63 9.80 -11.45
C SER A 158 10.43 8.97 -10.46
N ASN A 159 9.86 7.85 -9.98
CA ASN A 159 10.35 7.11 -8.83
C ASN A 159 10.53 7.95 -7.56
N ARG A 160 9.72 9.00 -7.42
CA ARG A 160 9.74 9.93 -6.29
C ARG A 160 8.41 9.87 -5.57
N ASP A 161 8.52 9.63 -4.27
CA ASP A 161 7.42 9.66 -3.34
C ASP A 161 7.30 11.09 -2.78
N ARG A 162 6.43 11.89 -3.40
CA ARG A 162 6.10 13.25 -2.98
C ARG A 162 4.62 13.50 -3.20
N HIS A 163 3.85 13.36 -2.13
CA HIS A 163 2.41 13.57 -2.13
C HIS A 163 2.07 15.04 -2.41
N GLU A 164 0.90 15.24 -3.01
CA GLU A 164 0.30 16.55 -3.25
C GLU A 164 -1.19 16.48 -2.93
N HIS A 165 -1.78 17.64 -2.66
CA HIS A 165 -3.23 17.78 -2.47
C HIS A 165 -4.02 17.29 -3.67
N ILE A 166 -5.23 16.78 -3.41
CA ILE A 166 -6.11 16.16 -4.40
C ILE A 166 -6.42 17.15 -5.54
N GLY A 167 -5.98 16.81 -6.75
CA GLY A 167 -6.24 17.60 -7.93
C GLY A 167 -5.28 18.78 -8.15
N LEU A 168 -4.29 18.96 -7.27
CA LEU A 168 -3.22 19.97 -7.43
C LEU A 168 -1.91 19.37 -7.97
N GLY A 169 -1.84 18.04 -8.09
CA GLY A 169 -0.68 17.33 -8.62
C GLY A 169 -0.84 16.89 -10.07
N ASN A 170 -0.04 15.89 -10.45
CA ASN A 170 0.09 15.37 -11.80
C ASN A 170 -0.88 14.21 -12.09
N ILE A 171 -1.57 13.66 -11.09
CA ILE A 171 -2.72 12.77 -11.30
C ILE A 171 -3.93 13.64 -11.67
N GLY A 172 -4.19 14.66 -10.86
CA GLY A 172 -5.18 15.68 -11.15
C GLY A 172 -6.63 15.23 -10.95
N LYS A 173 -7.55 16.20 -11.05
CA LYS A 173 -8.99 16.01 -10.76
C LYS A 173 -9.67 14.98 -11.66
N GLU A 174 -9.34 14.96 -12.94
CA GLU A 174 -9.93 14.00 -13.89
C GLU A 174 -9.56 12.56 -13.54
N GLY A 175 -8.32 12.34 -13.09
CA GLY A 175 -7.86 11.05 -12.60
C GLY A 175 -8.63 10.56 -11.38
N PHE A 176 -8.76 11.41 -10.35
CA PHE A 176 -9.54 11.06 -9.16
C PHE A 176 -11.02 10.88 -9.45
N LYS A 177 -11.61 11.71 -10.32
CA LYS A 177 -12.99 11.54 -10.77
C LYS A 177 -13.20 10.17 -11.43
N ALA A 178 -12.26 9.72 -12.26
CA ALA A 178 -12.31 8.38 -12.84
C ALA A 178 -12.10 7.28 -11.79
N LEU A 179 -11.20 7.49 -10.82
CA LEU A 179 -10.97 6.56 -9.72
C LEU A 179 -12.23 6.35 -8.87
N PHE A 180 -12.97 7.42 -8.57
CA PHE A 180 -14.22 7.35 -7.80
C PHE A 180 -15.37 6.68 -8.58
N LYS A 181 -15.28 6.52 -9.89
CA LYS A 181 -16.23 5.67 -10.65
C LYS A 181 -16.02 4.17 -10.38
N GLN A 182 -14.83 3.79 -9.89
CA GLN A 182 -14.51 2.39 -9.59
C GLN A 182 -15.24 1.94 -8.32
N LYS A 183 -16.34 1.20 -8.49
CA LYS A 183 -17.15 0.66 -7.38
C LYS A 183 -16.34 -0.20 -6.40
N ALA A 184 -15.31 -0.89 -6.89
CA ALA A 184 -14.43 -1.69 -6.06
C ALA A 184 -13.59 -0.83 -5.10
N ILE A 185 -13.22 0.38 -5.51
CA ILE A 185 -12.42 1.32 -4.71
C ILE A 185 -13.30 2.10 -3.75
N MET A 186 -14.44 2.64 -4.22
CA MET A 186 -15.35 3.45 -3.40
C MET A 186 -15.98 2.72 -2.20
N ARG A 187 -15.84 1.39 -2.12
CA ARG A 187 -16.31 0.58 -1.00
C ARG A 187 -15.24 0.36 0.08
N LEU A 188 -14.02 0.80 -0.18
CA LEU A 188 -12.88 0.62 0.71
C LEU A 188 -12.63 1.89 1.55
N PRO A 189 -11.93 1.76 2.67
CA PRO A 189 -11.31 2.91 3.33
C PRO A 189 -10.39 3.63 2.34
N LEU A 190 -10.66 4.93 2.15
CA LEU A 190 -9.80 5.86 1.42
C LEU A 190 -9.12 6.76 2.45
N ILE A 191 -7.80 6.66 2.58
CA ILE A 191 -7.01 7.39 3.57
C ILE A 191 -6.16 8.41 2.84
N MET A 192 -6.19 9.68 3.26
CA MET A 192 -5.35 10.72 2.68
C MET A 192 -4.09 10.90 3.53
N GLU A 193 -2.95 10.97 2.86
CA GLU A 193 -1.65 11.31 3.42
C GLU A 193 -1.09 12.55 2.69
N THR A 194 -2.00 13.42 2.27
CA THR A 194 -1.70 14.68 1.59
C THR A 194 -0.98 15.64 2.54
N PRO A 195 -0.28 16.68 2.02
CA PRO A 195 0.42 17.63 2.86
C PRO A 195 -0.49 18.25 3.93
N ASN A 196 0.00 18.38 5.15
CA ASN A 196 -0.73 19.05 6.24
C ASN A 196 -0.44 20.56 6.22
N ASP A 197 -1.03 21.26 5.25
CA ASP A 197 -0.98 22.73 5.15
C ASP A 197 -2.32 23.33 4.68
N ASP A 198 -2.47 24.66 4.82
CA ASP A 198 -3.74 25.36 4.58
C ASP A 198 -4.02 25.67 3.10
N LYS A 199 -3.28 25.09 2.14
CA LYS A 199 -3.46 25.43 0.72
C LYS A 199 -4.74 24.85 0.11
N CYS A 200 -5.20 23.71 0.60
CA CYS A 200 -6.32 22.99 0.01
C CYS A 200 -7.14 22.25 1.08
N ASP A 201 -8.46 22.33 0.97
CA ASP A 201 -9.38 21.46 1.69
C ASP A 201 -9.68 20.23 0.81
N ASP A 202 -8.87 19.18 0.96
CA ASP A 202 -8.98 17.96 0.15
C ASP A 202 -10.33 17.27 0.33
N MET A 203 -10.92 17.33 1.53
CA MET A 203 -12.24 16.74 1.79
C MET A 203 -13.31 17.43 0.95
N LYS A 204 -13.29 18.76 0.91
CA LYS A 204 -14.21 19.52 0.05
C LYS A 204 -14.02 19.18 -1.43
N VAL A 205 -12.77 19.09 -1.89
CA VAL A 205 -12.48 18.70 -3.29
C VAL A 205 -13.02 17.31 -3.60
N ILE A 206 -12.85 16.33 -2.71
CA ILE A 206 -13.38 14.98 -2.91
C ILE A 206 -14.90 14.98 -2.99
N LEU A 207 -15.58 15.67 -2.06
CA LEU A 207 -17.05 15.79 -2.04
C LEU A 207 -17.59 16.37 -3.36
N ASP A 208 -16.94 17.42 -3.86
CA ASP A 208 -17.26 18.01 -5.17
C ASP A 208 -17.06 17.00 -6.32
N LEU A 209 -15.99 16.22 -6.30
CA LEU A 209 -15.67 15.24 -7.34
C LEU A 209 -16.64 14.04 -7.36
N ILE A 210 -17.14 13.61 -6.19
CA ILE A 210 -18.13 12.53 -6.08
C ILE A 210 -19.58 13.01 -6.29
N GLY A 211 -19.79 14.33 -6.43
CA GLY A 211 -21.11 14.92 -6.67
C GLY A 211 -22.02 14.93 -5.45
N GLN A 212 -21.45 14.96 -4.23
CA GLN A 212 -22.20 15.10 -2.99
C GLN A 212 -21.98 16.53 -2.44
N GLN A 213 -22.94 17.42 -2.67
CA GLN A 213 -23.03 18.73 -2.02
C GLN A 213 -23.96 18.68 -0.81
#